data_AF-A0A9E1Y7C4-F1
#
_entry.id   AF-A0A9E1Y7C4-F1
#
_cell.length_a   1.000
_cell.length_b   1.000
_cell.length_c   1.000
_cell.angle_alpha   90.00
_cell.angle_beta   90.00
_cell.angle_gamma   90.00
#
_symmetry.space_group_name_H-M   'P 1'
#
loop_
_entity.id
_entity.type
_entity.pdbx_description
1 polymer ?
#
loop_
_entity_poly.entity_id
_entity_poly.type
_entity_poly.pdbx_seq_one_letter_code
_entity_poly.pdbx_strand_id
1 'polypeptide(L)' 'MGTSLYFIVLFLFLFLALVAMIAQSNNSEKYYSDLDIDEWDCHECGYHVQVGNICIYCNAKKQNNIKTDHANAK' A
#
# COMPACT_ATOMS: atom_id res chain seq x y z
N MET A 1 -31.24 38.69 7.78
CA MET A 1 -31.24 37.27 7.36
C MET A 1 -30.20 36.95 6.27
N GLY A 2 -29.22 37.82 5.96
CA GLY A 2 -28.21 37.54 4.92
C GLY A 2 -26.89 36.96 5.46
N THR A 3 -26.50 37.32 6.68
CA THR A 3 -25.22 36.90 7.28
C THR A 3 -25.13 35.40 7.54
N SER A 4 -26.25 34.77 7.90
CA SER A 4 -26.35 33.31 8.10
C SER A 4 -26.01 32.51 6.83
N LEU A 5 -26.28 33.06 5.64
CA LEU A 5 -26.02 32.37 4.38
C LEU A 5 -24.51 32.25 4.11
N TYR A 6 -23.73 33.26 4.50
CA TYR A 6 -22.28 33.24 4.36
C TYR A 6 -21.63 32.14 5.23
N PHE A 7 -22.14 31.92 6.44
CA PHE A 7 -21.65 30.83 7.29
C PHE A 7 -21.91 29.46 6.67
N ILE A 8 -23.11 29.25 6.12
CA ILE A 8 -23.48 27.99 5.46
C ILE A 8 -22.55 27.72 4.26
N VAL A 9 -22.32 28.73 3.42
CA VAL A 9 -21.42 28.60 2.27
C VAL A 9 -19.98 28.32 2.72
N LEU A 10 -19.51 29.00 3.77
CA LEU A 10 -18.18 28.77 4.34
C LEU A 10 -18.01 27.34 4.87
N PHE A 11 -19.01 26.80 5.57
CA PHE A 11 -18.99 25.41 6.04
C PHE A 11 -18.93 24.41 4.88
N LEU A 12 -19.67 24.65 3.80
CA LEU A 12 -19.63 23.79 2.62
C LEU A 12 -18.24 23.78 1.96
N PHE A 13 -17.60 24.94 1.83
CA PHE A 13 -16.24 25.02 1.31
C PHE A 13 -15.21 24.30 2.19
N LEU A 14 -15.31 24.45 3.51
CA LEU A 14 -14.45 23.74 4.46
C LEU A 14 -14.63 22.22 4.36
N PHE A 15 -15.88 21.75 4.21
CA PHE A 15 -16.18 20.33 4.06
C PHE A 15 -15.61 19.77 2.76
N LEU A 16 -15.77 20.48 1.64
CA LEU A 16 -15.19 20.10 0.35
C LEU A 16 -13.66 20.07 0.38
N ALA A 17 -13.03 21.05 1.05
CA ALA A 17 -11.59 21.08 1.23
C ALA A 17 -11.08 19.88 2.05
N LEU A 18 -11.78 19.53 3.13
CA LEU A 18 -11.45 18.38 3.96
C LEU A 18 -11.56 17.05 3.19
N VAL A 19 -12.64 16.86 2.42
CA VAL A 19 -12.81 15.68 1.56
C VAL A 19 -11.73 15.60 0.49
N ALA A 20 -11.38 16.72 -0.15
CA ALA A 20 -10.32 16.77 -1.16
C ALA A 20 -8.94 16.42 -0.58
N MET A 21 -8.61 16.91 0.61
CA MET A 21 -7.35 16.55 1.29
C MET A 21 -7.30 15.06 1.64
N ILE A 22 -8.39 14.48 2.14
CA ILE A 22 -8.46 13.04 2.45
C ILE A 22 -8.28 12.22 1.16
N ALA A 23 -9.00 12.57 0.09
CA ALA A 23 -8.88 11.90 -1.20
C ALA A 23 -7.45 11.96 -1.76
N GLN A 24 -6.77 13.10 -1.62
CA GLN A 24 -5.38 13.25 -2.04
C GLN A 24 -4.41 12.45 -1.15
N SER A 25 -4.68 12.39 0.16
CA SER A 25 -3.85 11.62 1.11
C SER A 25 -3.88 10.11 0.84
N ASN A 26 -4.95 9.60 0.22
CA ASN A 26 -5.09 8.19 -0.16
C ASN A 26 -4.39 7.82 -1.48
N ASN A 27 -3.64 8.73 -2.12
CA ASN A 27 -2.69 8.38 -3.20
C ASN A 27 -1.41 7.69 -2.63
N SER A 28 -1.62 6.71 -1.75
CA SER A 28 -0.57 5.89 -1.13
C SER A 28 -0.25 4.64 -1.94
N GLU A 29 -0.62 4.60 -3.24
CA GLU A 29 -0.43 3.46 -4.14
C GLU A 29 1.04 2.97 -4.24
N LYS A 30 1.99 3.67 -3.63
CA LYS A 30 3.41 3.30 -3.56
C LYS A 30 3.98 3.07 -2.15
N TYR A 31 3.21 3.23 -1.07
CA TYR A 31 3.80 3.14 0.27
C TYR A 31 3.99 1.69 0.74
N TYR A 32 3.16 0.76 0.25
CA TYR A 32 3.18 -0.65 0.63
C TYR A 32 3.58 -1.59 -0.51
N SER A 33 3.89 -1.07 -1.69
CA SER A 33 4.26 -1.88 -2.87
C SER A 33 5.68 -2.46 -2.79
N ASP A 34 6.51 -2.02 -1.84
CA ASP A 34 7.89 -2.46 -1.67
C ASP A 34 8.07 -3.46 -0.50
N LEU A 35 6.99 -3.80 0.21
CA LEU A 35 7.06 -4.88 1.18
C LEU A 35 6.93 -6.21 0.44
N ASP A 36 8.00 -6.99 0.44
CA ASP A 36 8.00 -8.38 -0.01
C ASP A 36 7.22 -9.24 1.01
N ILE A 37 5.89 -9.24 0.83
CA ILE A 37 4.90 -10.00 1.60
C ILE A 37 4.62 -11.39 1.01
N ASP A 38 5.38 -11.80 -0.02
CA ASP A 38 5.21 -13.11 -0.63
C ASP A 38 5.73 -14.19 0.32
N GLU A 39 4.85 -15.09 0.71
CA GLU A 39 5.19 -16.30 1.46
C GLU A 39 6.02 -17.25 0.58
N TRP A 40 7.02 -17.91 1.16
CA TRP A 40 7.86 -18.87 0.44
C TRP A 40 8.44 -19.95 1.34
N ASP A 41 8.63 -21.14 0.80
CA ASP A 41 9.29 -22.24 1.50
C ASP A 41 10.80 -22.15 1.34
N CYS A 42 11.51 -22.17 2.47
CA CYS A 42 12.96 -22.14 2.49
C CYS A 42 13.55 -23.39 1.81
N HIS A 43 14.32 -23.19 0.74
CA HIS A 43 14.96 -24.28 0.00
C HIS A 43 15.96 -25.11 0.85
N GLU A 44 16.59 -24.48 1.85
CA GLU A 44 17.60 -25.14 2.70
C GLU A 44 16.98 -25.97 3.83
N CYS A 45 15.95 -25.44 4.51
CA CYS A 45 15.43 -26.06 5.75
C CYS A 45 13.93 -26.39 5.72
N GLY A 46 13.21 -26.09 4.63
CA GLY A 46 11.78 -26.39 4.48
C GLY A 46 10.85 -25.54 5.36
N TYR A 47 11.37 -24.51 6.03
CA TYR A 47 10.56 -23.60 6.83
C TYR A 47 9.75 -22.65 5.94
N HIS A 48 8.47 -22.46 6.26
CA HIS A 48 7.55 -21.58 5.55
C HIS A 48 7.70 -20.13 6.04
N VAL A 49 8.41 -19.31 5.27
CA VAL A 49 8.70 -17.91 5.57
C VAL A 49 7.51 -17.06 5.15
N GLN A 50 6.90 -16.36 6.10
CA GLN A 50 5.68 -15.57 5.85
C GLN A 50 5.97 -14.18 5.24
N VAL A 51 7.14 -13.61 5.51
CA VAL A 51 7.53 -12.28 5.01
C VAL A 51 9.04 -12.15 4.85
N GLY A 52 9.46 -11.36 3.87
CA GLY A 52 10.85 -10.96 3.67
C GLY A 52 11.73 -11.99 2.95
N ASN A 53 12.97 -11.59 2.72
CA ASN A 53 13.90 -12.28 1.82
C ASN A 53 14.91 -13.20 2.52
N ILE A 54 14.81 -13.36 3.83
CA ILE A 54 15.77 -14.13 4.63
C ILE A 54 15.00 -15.07 5.54
N CYS A 55 15.32 -16.37 5.49
CA CYS A 55 14.77 -17.35 6.41
C CYS A 55 15.35 -17.16 7.82
N ILE A 56 14.50 -16.99 8.82
CA ILE A 56 14.90 -16.74 10.22
C ILE A 56 15.62 -17.92 10.88
N TYR A 57 15.52 -19.13 10.32
CA TYR A 57 16.10 -20.34 10.92
C TYR A 57 17.48 -20.71 10.38
N CYS A 58 17.76 -20.41 9.12
CA CYS A 58 19.00 -20.83 8.46
C CYS A 58 19.71 -19.70 7.71
N ASN A 59 19.17 -18.48 7.76
CA ASN A 59 19.67 -17.30 7.03
C ASN A 59 19.77 -17.48 5.51
N ALA A 60 19.11 -18.51 4.95
CA ALA A 60 19.01 -18.69 3.51
C ALA A 60 18.23 -17.53 2.89
N LYS A 61 18.68 -17.06 1.73
CA LYS A 61 18.00 -16.00 0.99
C LYS A 61 16.92 -16.59 0.09
N LYS A 62 15.81 -15.85 -0.06
CA LYS A 62 14.77 -16.16 -1.05
C LYS A 62 15.42 -16.25 -2.42
N GLN A 63 15.22 -17.37 -3.12
CA GLN A 63 15.67 -17.49 -4.50
C GLN A 63 14.68 -16.69 -5.36
N ASN A 64 15.10 -15.52 -5.79
CA ASN A 64 14.33 -14.68 -6.70
C ASN A 64 14.28 -15.39 -8.06
N ASN A 65 13.32 -16.30 -8.23
CA ASN A 65 12.83 -16.59 -9.56
C ASN A 65 12.20 -15.28 -10.02
N ILE A 66 12.81 -14.65 -11.03
CA ILE A 66 12.23 -13.53 -11.76
C ILE A 66 10.86 -14.03 -12.24
N LYS A 67 9.80 -13.75 -11.46
CA LYS A 67 8.45 -13.79 -11.98
C LYS A 67 8.45 -12.67 -13.00
N THR A 68 8.55 -13.05 -14.26
CA THR A 68 8.22 -12.17 -15.37
C THR A 68 6.78 -11.76 -15.17
N ASP A 69 6.56 -10.59 -14.56
CA ASP A 69 5.26 -9.92 -14.44
C ASP A 69 4.84 -9.32 -15.81
N HIS A 70 5.04 -10.09 -16.88
CA HIS A 70 4.49 -9.86 -18.19
C HIS A 70 3.46 -10.94 -18.47
N ALA A 71 2.31 -10.85 -17.82
CA ALA A 71 1.12 -11.53 -18.30
C ALA A 71 -0.12 -10.71 -17.97
N ASN A 72 -0.54 -9.94 -18.99
CA ASN A 72 -1.87 -9.36 -19.20
C ASN A 72 -2.12 -7.94 -18.67
N ALA A 73 -1.37 -6.98 -19.23
CA ALA A 73 -2.04 -5.83 -19.82
C ALA A 73 -2.59 -6.27 -21.19
N LYS A 74 -3.91 -6.52 -21.26
CA LYS A 74 -4.66 -6.57 -22.52
C LYS A 74 -5.93 -5.76 -22.33
#